data_AF-G7M5W9-F1
#
_entry.id   AF-G7M5W9-F1
#
_cell.length_a   1.000
_cell.length_b   1.000
_cell.length_c   1.000
_cell.angle_alpha   90.00
_cell.angle_beta   90.00
_cell.angle_gamma   90.00
#
_symmetry.space_group_name_H-M   'P 1'
#
loop_
_entity.id
_entity.type
_entity.pdbx_description
1 polymer ?
#
loop_
_entity_poly.entity_id
_entity_poly.type
_entity_poly.pdbx_seq_one_letter_code
_entity_poly.pdbx_strand_id
1 'polypeptide(L)'
;MSRKPRVRYNLSDLTGQKNPSEEDINNILRAADEIIASAGRTMLAKILKGSKDKKVLENGLDKCPSYGYYNKLTIEEITKIVDWMIVNYYLEIYYNGRLPMIVFSEKGWETYKPYYVEELYSLILRVNEIGTENLIERLKQTNRQVVKMLLLKVGESKNIGFIRFLMEWEAVEVKKVRIIINHAISKLKSA
;
A
#
# COMPACT_ATOMS: atom_id res chain seq x y z
N MET A 1 -30.13 14.58 -20.41
CA MET A 1 -29.77 14.49 -18.98
C MET A 1 -28.51 15.31 -18.72
N SER A 2 -28.57 16.35 -17.89
CA SER A 2 -27.40 17.16 -17.51
C SER A 2 -26.40 16.32 -16.71
N ARG A 3 -25.13 16.33 -17.11
CA ARG A 3 -24.05 15.73 -16.31
C ARG A 3 -23.90 16.58 -15.04
N LYS A 4 -24.36 16.09 -13.86
CA LYS A 4 -24.06 16.70 -12.55
C LYS A 4 -22.55 17.04 -12.46
N PRO A 5 -22.19 18.12 -11.76
CA PRO A 5 -20.80 18.58 -11.70
C PRO A 5 -19.88 17.62 -10.95
N ARG A 6 -18.57 17.75 -11.17
CA ARG A 6 -17.55 17.09 -10.36
C ARG A 6 -17.63 17.58 -8.92
N VAL A 7 -17.39 16.66 -7.98
CA VAL A 7 -17.22 17.04 -6.56
C VAL A 7 -15.95 17.87 -6.46
N ARG A 8 -16.07 19.11 -5.96
CA ARG A 8 -14.92 20.01 -5.76
C ARG A 8 -14.12 19.57 -4.54
N TYR A 9 -12.82 19.78 -4.59
CA TYR A 9 -11.94 19.70 -3.42
C TYR A 9 -11.16 21.02 -3.32
N ASN A 10 -10.84 21.40 -2.09
CA ASN A 10 -9.96 22.54 -1.81
C ASN A 10 -8.85 22.04 -0.90
N LEU A 11 -7.61 22.13 -1.37
CA LEU A 11 -6.45 21.82 -0.54
C LEU A 11 -6.39 22.82 0.62
N SER A 12 -5.95 22.34 1.78
CA SER A 12 -5.73 23.15 2.95
C SER A 12 -4.64 24.19 2.71
N ASP A 13 -4.75 25.31 3.43
CA ASP A 13 -3.60 26.20 3.60
C ASP A 13 -2.52 25.46 4.39
N LEU A 14 -1.35 25.32 3.76
CA LEU A 14 -0.18 24.63 4.28
C LEU A 14 0.78 25.57 5.02
N THR A 15 0.41 26.83 5.23
CA THR A 15 1.20 27.78 6.02
C THR A 15 1.46 27.20 7.42
N GLY A 16 2.74 27.13 7.80
CA GLY A 16 3.17 26.57 9.09
C GLY A 16 3.15 25.03 9.18
N GLN A 17 2.75 24.32 8.12
CA GLN A 17 2.83 22.86 8.08
C GLN A 17 4.30 22.43 8.01
N LYS A 18 4.73 21.62 8.97
CA LYS A 18 6.06 20.99 8.94
C LYS A 18 6.08 19.86 7.92
N ASN A 19 7.25 19.64 7.33
CA ASN A 19 7.50 18.49 6.48
C ASN A 19 7.35 17.21 7.30
N PRO A 20 6.52 16.24 6.86
CA PRO A 20 6.47 14.93 7.49
C PRO A 20 7.83 14.23 7.40
N SER A 21 8.15 13.42 8.40
CA SER A 21 9.35 12.57 8.37
C SER A 21 9.25 11.48 7.29
N GLU A 22 10.35 10.78 7.02
CA GLU A 22 10.32 9.63 6.11
C GLU A 22 9.37 8.53 6.62
N GLU A 23 9.35 8.28 7.93
CA GLU A 23 8.43 7.32 8.55
C GLU A 23 6.97 7.74 8.37
N ASP A 24 6.68 9.02 8.54
CA ASP A 24 5.36 9.60 8.29
C ASP A 24 4.92 9.38 6.83
N ILE A 25 5.79 9.73 5.88
CA ILE A 25 5.56 9.56 4.45
C ILE A 25 5.22 8.10 4.13
N ASN A 26 6.02 7.16 4.63
CA ASN A 26 5.82 5.73 4.39
C ASN A 26 4.49 5.23 4.97
N ASN A 27 4.12 5.65 6.19
CA ASN A 27 2.84 5.28 6.79
C ASN A 27 1.64 5.89 6.06
N ILE A 28 1.75 7.12 5.56
CA ILE A 28 0.68 7.74 4.75
C ILE A 28 0.51 7.00 3.43
N LEU A 29 1.62 6.67 2.74
CA LEU A 29 1.58 5.91 1.50
C LEU A 29 1.05 4.48 1.72
N ARG A 30 1.43 3.85 2.83
CA ARG A 30 0.89 2.54 3.23
C ARG A 30 -0.61 2.58 3.49
N ALA A 31 -1.12 3.60 4.18
CA ALA A 31 -2.55 3.80 4.35
C ALA A 31 -3.26 4.12 3.02
N ALA A 32 -2.61 4.85 2.12
CA ALA A 32 -3.16 5.19 0.82
C ALA A 32 -3.34 3.96 -0.08
N ASP A 33 -2.42 2.99 -0.03
CA ASP A 33 -2.47 1.74 -0.83
C ASP A 33 -3.82 1.01 -0.73
N GLU A 34 -4.43 1.00 0.47
CA GLU A 34 -5.74 0.37 0.73
C GLU A 34 -6.90 1.02 -0.05
N ILE A 35 -6.73 2.27 -0.50
CA ILE A 35 -7.79 3.07 -1.11
C ILE A 35 -7.39 3.76 -2.43
N ILE A 36 -6.25 3.40 -3.00
CA ILE A 36 -5.80 3.94 -4.29
C ILE A 36 -6.87 3.71 -5.35
N ALA A 37 -7.20 4.78 -6.06
CA ALA A 37 -8.20 4.79 -7.12
C ALA A 37 -9.61 4.33 -6.68
N SER A 38 -9.92 4.33 -5.38
CA SER A 38 -11.24 3.95 -4.86
C SER A 38 -11.84 4.99 -3.88
N ALA A 39 -11.01 5.72 -3.14
CA ALA A 39 -11.48 6.78 -2.25
C ALA A 39 -10.58 8.04 -2.25
N GLY A 40 -11.11 9.13 -1.72
CA GLY A 40 -10.44 10.43 -1.66
C GLY A 40 -9.74 10.70 -0.32
N ARG A 41 -9.12 11.88 -0.23
CA ARG A 41 -8.35 12.36 0.93
C ARG A 41 -9.05 12.25 2.29
N THR A 42 -10.36 12.46 2.33
CA THR A 42 -11.12 12.38 3.58
C THR A 42 -11.15 10.95 4.12
N MET A 43 -11.19 9.94 3.24
CA MET A 43 -11.08 8.55 3.67
C MET A 43 -9.66 8.27 4.19
N LEU A 44 -8.63 8.73 3.48
CA LEU A 44 -7.24 8.56 3.92
C LEU A 44 -7.01 9.13 5.33
N ALA A 45 -7.49 10.36 5.58
CA ALA A 45 -7.38 10.99 6.88
C ALA A 45 -8.11 10.19 7.97
N LYS A 46 -9.26 9.58 7.67
CA LYS A 46 -10.00 8.72 8.61
C LYS A 46 -9.27 7.42 8.94
N ILE A 47 -8.61 6.80 7.96
CA ILE A 47 -7.77 5.60 8.19
C ILE A 47 -6.63 5.97 9.14
N LEU A 48 -5.86 7.01 8.79
CA LEU A 48 -4.72 7.47 9.59
C LEU A 48 -5.13 7.92 10.99
N LYS A 49 -6.33 8.47 11.16
CA LYS A 49 -6.88 8.85 12.47
C LYS A 49 -7.25 7.64 13.33
N GLY A 50 -7.55 6.48 12.74
CA GLY A 50 -8.14 5.36 13.47
C GLY A 50 -9.65 5.57 13.68
N SER A 51 -10.33 6.14 12.69
CA SER A 51 -11.75 6.50 12.80
C SER A 51 -12.67 5.28 12.78
N LYS A 52 -13.58 5.20 13.75
CA LYS A 52 -14.68 4.20 13.79
C LYS A 52 -15.82 4.50 12.80
N ASP A 53 -15.56 5.30 11.78
CA ASP A 53 -16.56 5.62 10.75
C ASP A 53 -17.06 4.33 10.09
N LYS A 54 -18.37 4.24 9.88
CA LYS A 54 -19.01 3.03 9.35
C LYS A 54 -18.36 2.54 8.05
N LYS A 55 -18.02 3.43 7.13
CA LYS A 55 -17.39 3.03 5.85
C LYS A 55 -15.96 2.55 6.03
N VAL A 56 -15.23 3.04 7.03
CA VAL A 56 -13.89 2.55 7.34
C VAL A 56 -13.96 1.09 7.77
N LEU A 57 -14.86 0.77 8.70
CA LEU A 57 -15.03 -0.58 9.25
C LEU A 57 -15.64 -1.56 8.24
N GLU A 58 -16.68 -1.14 7.50
CA GLU A 58 -17.33 -2.00 6.50
C GLU A 58 -16.41 -2.42 5.36
N ASN A 59 -15.41 -1.59 5.02
CA ASN A 59 -14.40 -1.92 4.02
C ASN A 59 -13.15 -2.57 4.63
N GLY A 60 -13.14 -2.87 5.94
CA GLY A 60 -12.02 -3.51 6.62
C GLY A 60 -10.75 -2.67 6.69
N LEU A 61 -10.85 -1.34 6.50
CA LEU A 61 -9.69 -0.44 6.47
C LEU A 61 -9.05 -0.25 7.85
N ASP A 62 -9.72 -0.70 8.90
CA ASP A 62 -9.19 -0.83 10.27
C ASP A 62 -8.14 -1.94 10.41
N LYS A 63 -8.01 -2.83 9.43
CA LYS A 63 -6.96 -3.86 9.37
C LYS A 63 -5.65 -3.35 8.77
N CYS A 64 -5.64 -2.13 8.23
CA CYS A 64 -4.43 -1.52 7.68
C CYS A 64 -3.37 -1.36 8.78
N PRO A 65 -2.09 -1.72 8.55
CA PRO A 65 -1.01 -1.53 9.51
C PRO A 65 -0.83 -0.07 9.98
N SER A 66 -1.15 0.90 9.12
CA SER A 66 -1.06 2.34 9.42
C SER A 66 -2.39 2.92 9.93
N TYR A 67 -3.39 2.09 10.22
CA TYR A 67 -4.64 2.53 10.83
C TYR A 67 -4.38 3.13 12.21
N GLY A 68 -4.83 4.37 12.42
CA GLY A 68 -4.61 5.07 13.69
C GLY A 68 -3.18 5.55 13.92
N TYR A 69 -2.31 5.57 12.90
CA TYR A 69 -0.94 6.11 13.00
C TYR A 69 -0.92 7.53 13.59
N TYR A 70 -1.88 8.37 13.20
CA TYR A 70 -2.09 9.71 13.71
C TYR A 70 -3.26 9.82 14.70
N ASN A 71 -3.45 8.81 15.56
CA ASN A 71 -4.57 8.81 16.51
C ASN A 71 -4.59 10.02 17.47
N LYS A 72 -3.45 10.70 17.69
CA LYS A 72 -3.35 11.89 18.54
C LYS A 72 -3.68 13.21 17.82
N LEU A 73 -3.65 13.21 16.48
CA LEU A 73 -3.92 14.42 15.69
C LEU A 73 -5.42 14.55 15.40
N THR A 74 -5.88 15.76 15.16
CA THR A 74 -7.23 16.04 14.65
C THR A 74 -7.35 15.61 13.18
N ILE A 75 -8.57 15.41 12.70
CA ILE A 75 -8.80 15.08 11.28
C ILE A 75 -8.33 16.23 10.38
N GLU A 76 -8.48 17.48 10.83
CA GLU A 76 -8.04 18.68 10.14
C GLU A 76 -6.51 18.71 9.98
N GLU A 77 -5.75 18.41 11.05
CA GLU A 77 -4.29 18.31 11.00
C GLU A 77 -3.83 17.18 10.07
N ILE A 78 -4.48 16.01 10.15
CA ILE A 78 -4.16 14.89 9.25
C ILE A 78 -4.49 15.25 7.80
N THR A 79 -5.60 15.94 7.55
CA THR A 79 -5.97 16.38 6.21
C THR A 79 -4.94 17.36 5.65
N LYS A 80 -4.40 18.27 6.47
CA LYS A 80 -3.28 19.14 6.08
C LYS A 80 -2.03 18.34 5.69
N ILE A 81 -1.69 17.29 6.45
CA ILE A 81 -0.56 16.41 6.14
C ILE A 81 -0.81 15.65 4.80
N VAL A 82 -2.01 15.14 4.58
CA VAL A 82 -2.39 14.49 3.31
C VAL A 82 -2.34 15.47 2.14
N ASP A 83 -2.81 16.71 2.32
CA ASP A 83 -2.74 17.74 1.29
C ASP A 83 -1.28 18.15 1.01
N TRP A 84 -0.41 18.15 2.03
CA TRP A 84 1.03 18.32 1.84
C TRP A 84 1.62 17.21 0.97
N MET A 85 1.19 15.95 1.16
CA MET A 85 1.60 14.82 0.31
C MET A 85 1.17 14.99 -1.15
N ILE A 86 0.01 15.63 -1.38
CA ILE A 86 -0.48 15.94 -2.73
C ILE A 86 0.34 17.07 -3.37
N VAL A 87 0.55 18.18 -2.64
CA VAL A 87 1.33 19.33 -3.13
C VAL A 87 2.79 18.96 -3.42
N ASN A 88 3.35 18.01 -2.66
CA ASN A 88 4.74 17.57 -2.81
C ASN A 88 4.90 16.33 -3.71
N TYR A 89 3.88 16.02 -4.52
CA TYR A 89 3.91 14.96 -5.53
C TYR A 89 4.25 13.59 -4.96
N TYR A 90 3.71 13.23 -3.81
CA TYR A 90 3.66 11.83 -3.37
C TYR A 90 2.33 11.22 -3.78
N LEU A 91 1.24 11.97 -3.60
CA LEU A 91 -0.10 11.58 -4.01
C LEU A 91 -0.63 12.53 -5.07
N GLU A 92 -1.57 12.06 -5.86
CA GLU A 92 -2.30 12.85 -6.84
C GLU A 92 -3.80 12.65 -6.69
N ILE A 93 -4.58 13.58 -7.25
CA ILE A 93 -6.03 13.46 -7.33
C ILE A 93 -6.42 13.09 -8.75
N TYR A 94 -7.03 11.92 -8.90
CA TYR A 94 -7.63 11.45 -10.14
C TYR A 94 -9.15 11.41 -10.04
N TYR A 95 -9.85 11.84 -11.08
CA TYR A 95 -11.31 11.80 -11.12
C TYR A 95 -11.80 10.52 -11.79
N ASN A 96 -12.53 9.69 -11.05
CA ASN A 96 -13.39 8.67 -11.64
C ASN A 96 -14.83 9.19 -11.71
N GLY A 97 -15.23 9.56 -12.92
CA GLY A 97 -16.48 10.28 -13.17
C GLY A 97 -16.50 11.62 -12.44
N ARG A 98 -17.19 11.67 -11.30
CA ARG A 98 -17.36 12.89 -10.48
C ARG A 98 -16.58 12.90 -9.20
N LEU A 99 -16.06 11.75 -8.78
CA LEU A 99 -15.44 11.58 -7.46
C LEU A 99 -13.92 11.76 -7.57
N PRO A 100 -13.32 12.64 -6.75
CA PRO A 100 -11.87 12.74 -6.62
C PRO A 100 -11.36 11.58 -5.78
N MET A 101 -10.41 10.83 -6.32
CA MET A 101 -9.77 9.69 -5.68
C MET A 101 -8.28 9.97 -5.56
N ILE A 102 -7.66 9.45 -4.50
CA ILE A 102 -6.21 9.50 -4.36
C ILE A 102 -5.61 8.41 -5.25
N VAL A 103 -4.54 8.76 -5.95
CA VAL A 103 -3.66 7.83 -6.65
C VAL A 103 -2.20 8.10 -6.26
N PHE A 104 -1.32 7.11 -6.44
CA PHE A 104 0.10 7.38 -6.36
C PHE A 104 0.54 8.21 -7.56
N SER A 105 1.32 9.25 -7.29
CA SER A 105 2.19 9.85 -8.31
C SER A 105 3.36 8.90 -8.62
N GLU A 106 4.17 9.21 -9.62
CA GLU A 106 5.41 8.48 -9.89
C GLU A 106 6.36 8.52 -8.68
N LYS A 107 6.62 9.71 -8.12
CA LYS A 107 7.49 9.86 -6.94
C LYS A 107 6.94 9.12 -5.72
N GLY A 108 5.64 9.16 -5.48
CA GLY A 108 5.02 8.40 -4.40
C GLY A 108 5.11 6.91 -4.59
N TRP A 109 4.91 6.41 -5.81
CA TRP A 109 5.05 5.00 -6.12
C TRP A 109 6.48 4.51 -5.91
N GLU A 110 7.47 5.27 -6.41
CA GLU A 110 8.90 4.95 -6.23
C GLU A 110 9.32 4.98 -4.76
N THR A 111 8.72 5.86 -3.95
CA THR A 111 8.95 5.94 -2.51
C THR A 111 8.30 4.76 -1.77
N TYR A 112 7.07 4.40 -2.14
CA TYR A 112 6.27 3.40 -1.42
C TYR A 112 6.70 1.96 -1.70
N LYS A 113 6.96 1.62 -2.97
CA LYS A 113 7.14 0.21 -3.36
C LYS A 113 8.27 -0.51 -2.60
N PRO A 114 9.44 0.08 -2.25
CA PRO A 114 10.46 -0.62 -1.47
C PRO A 114 10.01 -0.88 -0.03
N TYR A 115 9.33 0.10 0.59
CA TYR A 115 8.74 -0.06 1.92
C TYR A 115 7.75 -1.24 1.94
N TYR A 116 6.88 -1.34 0.91
CA TYR A 116 5.92 -2.44 0.86
C TYR A 116 6.60 -3.80 0.62
N VAL A 117 7.68 -3.85 -0.17
CA VAL A 117 8.49 -5.07 -0.33
C VAL A 117 9.05 -5.55 1.00
N GLU A 118 9.55 -4.65 1.85
CA GLU A 118 10.08 -5.02 3.18
C GLU A 118 8.97 -5.53 4.12
N GLU A 119 7.79 -4.92 4.08
CA GLU A 119 6.63 -5.42 4.84
C GLU A 119 6.28 -6.85 4.41
N LEU A 120 6.12 -7.10 3.09
CA LEU A 120 5.78 -8.42 2.56
C LEU A 120 6.88 -9.46 2.83
N TYR A 121 8.16 -9.07 2.72
CA TYR A 121 9.28 -9.94 3.03
C TYR A 121 9.26 -10.36 4.51
N SER A 122 8.94 -9.43 5.41
CA SER A 122 8.77 -9.69 6.84
C SER A 122 7.58 -10.60 7.14
N LEU A 123 6.55 -10.62 6.29
CA LEU A 123 5.45 -11.59 6.39
C LEU A 123 5.86 -12.97 5.90
N ILE A 124 6.65 -13.07 4.82
CA ILE A 124 7.19 -14.36 4.34
C ILE A 124 8.07 -15.01 5.43
N LEU A 125 8.89 -14.22 6.13
CA LEU A 125 9.69 -14.72 7.27
C LEU A 125 8.83 -15.33 8.38
N ARG A 126 7.58 -14.87 8.54
CA ARG A 126 6.62 -15.31 9.56
C ARG A 126 5.48 -16.13 8.97
N VAL A 127 5.67 -16.73 7.79
CA VAL A 127 4.60 -17.43 7.07
C VAL A 127 3.97 -18.56 7.89
N ASN A 128 4.75 -19.21 8.77
CA ASN A 128 4.27 -20.26 9.66
C ASN A 128 3.26 -19.75 10.71
N GLU A 129 3.31 -18.46 11.07
CA GLU A 129 2.39 -17.82 12.02
C GLU A 129 1.14 -17.27 11.32
N ILE A 130 1.32 -16.70 10.12
CA ILE A 130 0.26 -15.99 9.37
C ILE A 130 -0.61 -16.95 8.55
N GLY A 131 -0.04 -18.11 8.18
CA GLY A 131 -0.63 -19.08 7.27
C GLY A 131 -0.34 -18.78 5.80
N THR A 132 0.09 -19.79 5.05
CA THR A 132 0.48 -19.66 3.64
C THR A 132 -0.65 -19.12 2.77
N GLU A 133 -1.89 -19.61 2.95
CA GLU A 133 -3.04 -19.25 2.12
C GLU A 133 -3.36 -17.75 2.20
N ASN A 134 -3.39 -17.19 3.41
CA ASN A 134 -3.64 -15.77 3.64
C ASN A 134 -2.60 -14.88 2.96
N LEU A 135 -1.33 -15.28 3.05
CA LEU A 135 -0.24 -14.52 2.44
C LEU A 135 -0.28 -14.60 0.91
N ILE A 136 -0.58 -15.78 0.36
CA ILE A 136 -0.74 -15.96 -1.10
C ILE A 136 -1.89 -15.10 -1.63
N GLU A 137 -3.04 -15.06 -0.96
CA GLU A 137 -4.17 -14.24 -1.40
C GLU A 137 -3.81 -12.75 -1.44
N ARG A 138 -3.08 -12.27 -0.44
CA ARG A 138 -2.54 -10.91 -0.45
C ARG A 138 -1.56 -10.67 -1.61
N LEU A 139 -0.68 -11.62 -1.88
CA LEU A 139 0.32 -11.51 -2.96
C LEU A 139 -0.32 -11.52 -4.35
N LYS A 140 -1.42 -12.25 -4.57
CA LYS A 140 -2.19 -12.23 -5.82
C LYS A 140 -2.76 -10.86 -6.15
N GLN A 141 -3.15 -10.11 -5.13
CA GLN A 141 -3.72 -8.76 -5.26
C GLN A 141 -2.63 -7.67 -5.32
N THR A 142 -1.38 -8.03 -5.05
CA THR A 142 -0.26 -7.09 -4.99
C THR A 142 0.22 -6.67 -6.38
N ASN A 143 0.62 -5.41 -6.53
CA ASN A 143 1.17 -4.90 -7.77
C ASN A 143 2.36 -5.75 -8.26
N ARG A 144 2.37 -6.06 -9.56
CA ARG A 144 3.38 -6.94 -10.17
C ARG A 144 4.82 -6.44 -10.01
N GLN A 145 5.05 -5.12 -9.96
CA GLN A 145 6.40 -4.59 -9.73
C GLN A 145 6.89 -4.93 -8.32
N VAL A 146 6.03 -4.78 -7.31
CA VAL A 146 6.31 -5.16 -5.92
C VAL A 146 6.56 -6.66 -5.82
N VAL A 147 5.70 -7.49 -6.43
CA VAL A 147 5.89 -8.95 -6.48
C VAL A 147 7.24 -9.33 -7.09
N LYS A 148 7.63 -8.68 -8.20
CA LYS A 148 8.92 -8.93 -8.85
C LYS A 148 10.09 -8.55 -7.93
N MET A 149 10.04 -7.37 -7.31
CA MET A 149 11.08 -6.90 -6.38
C MET A 149 11.20 -7.82 -5.16
N LEU A 150 10.06 -8.26 -4.61
CA LEU A 150 9.99 -9.19 -3.50
C LEU A 150 10.64 -10.53 -3.84
N LEU A 151 10.31 -11.11 -4.99
CA LEU A 151 10.88 -12.39 -5.43
C LEU A 151 12.39 -12.30 -5.71
N LEU A 152 12.88 -11.16 -6.22
CA LEU A 152 14.31 -10.91 -6.35
C LEU A 152 15.01 -10.93 -4.98
N LYS A 153 14.47 -10.17 -4.02
CA LYS A 153 14.99 -10.13 -2.63
C LYS A 153 14.96 -11.51 -1.98
N VAL A 154 13.85 -12.25 -2.13
CA VAL A 154 13.73 -13.62 -1.63
C VAL A 154 14.79 -14.53 -2.25
N GLY A 155 14.98 -14.50 -3.57
CA GLY A 155 16.00 -15.30 -4.25
C GLY A 155 17.43 -14.97 -3.82
N GLU A 156 17.70 -13.72 -3.43
CA GLU A 156 19.02 -13.25 -2.97
C GLU A 156 19.28 -13.51 -1.49
N SER A 157 18.24 -13.83 -0.71
CA SER A 157 18.35 -14.07 0.74
C SER A 157 19.17 -15.32 1.11
N LYS A 158 19.36 -16.25 0.17
CA LYS A 158 19.95 -17.59 0.39
C LYS A 158 19.19 -18.45 1.43
N ASN A 159 18.00 -18.03 1.84
CA ASN A 159 17.19 -18.76 2.80
C ASN A 159 16.38 -19.85 2.09
N ILE A 160 16.93 -21.07 2.01
CA ILE A 160 16.29 -22.24 1.40
C ILE A 160 14.95 -22.60 2.04
N GLY A 161 14.68 -22.15 3.27
CA GLY A 161 13.40 -22.36 3.96
C GLY A 161 12.19 -21.76 3.22
N PHE A 162 12.42 -20.78 2.36
CA PHE A 162 11.36 -20.19 1.53
C PHE A 162 10.89 -21.09 0.39
N ILE A 163 11.65 -22.12 0.00
CA ILE A 163 11.33 -22.95 -1.16
C ILE A 163 9.93 -23.57 -1.04
N ARG A 164 9.57 -24.09 0.14
CA ARG A 164 8.25 -24.70 0.36
C ARG A 164 7.12 -23.70 0.09
N PHE A 165 7.20 -22.53 0.71
CA PHE A 165 6.23 -21.44 0.50
C PHE A 165 6.15 -21.03 -0.98
N LEU A 166 7.30 -20.86 -1.63
CA LEU A 166 7.35 -20.48 -3.04
C LEU A 166 6.72 -21.55 -3.95
N MET A 167 6.90 -22.84 -3.67
CA MET A 167 6.25 -23.92 -4.43
C MET A 167 4.73 -23.90 -4.25
N GLU A 168 4.24 -23.67 -3.02
CA GLU A 168 2.80 -23.54 -2.75
C GLU A 168 2.21 -22.32 -3.48
N TRP A 169 2.93 -21.19 -3.51
CA TRP A 169 2.52 -20.00 -4.24
C TRP A 169 2.53 -20.21 -5.76
N GLU A 170 3.58 -20.83 -6.31
CA GLU A 170 3.71 -21.12 -7.74
C GLU A 170 2.52 -21.92 -8.28
N ALA A 171 2.06 -22.91 -7.53
CA ALA A 171 0.98 -23.81 -7.94
C ALA A 171 -0.34 -23.09 -8.28
N VAL A 172 -0.61 -21.94 -7.67
CA VAL A 172 -1.87 -21.19 -7.83
C VAL A 172 -1.73 -19.90 -8.63
N GLU A 173 -0.55 -19.66 -9.21
CA GLU A 173 -0.24 -18.43 -9.93
C GLU A 173 -0.39 -18.53 -11.45
N VAL A 174 -0.47 -17.38 -12.11
CA VAL A 174 -0.45 -17.33 -13.57
C VAL A 174 0.96 -17.57 -14.12
N LYS A 175 1.06 -18.09 -15.36
CA LYS A 175 2.34 -18.46 -16.01
C LYS A 175 3.44 -17.40 -15.87
N LYS A 176 3.11 -16.12 -16.01
CA LYS A 176 4.09 -15.03 -15.92
C LYS A 176 4.72 -14.92 -14.53
N VAL A 177 3.93 -15.08 -13.47
CA VAL A 177 4.42 -15.01 -12.08
C VAL A 177 5.16 -16.29 -11.72
N ARG A 178 4.67 -17.46 -12.14
CA ARG A 178 5.36 -18.75 -11.98
C ARG A 178 6.80 -18.73 -12.48
N ILE A 179 7.06 -18.13 -13.65
CA ILE A 179 8.43 -18.01 -14.19
C ILE A 179 9.34 -17.25 -13.22
N ILE A 180 8.84 -16.17 -12.60
CA ILE A 180 9.63 -15.36 -11.66
C ILE A 180 9.86 -16.13 -10.36
N ILE A 181 8.83 -16.84 -9.86
CA ILE A 181 8.95 -17.69 -8.67
C ILE A 181 9.97 -18.80 -8.89
N ASN A 182 9.88 -19.51 -10.02
CA ASN A 182 10.82 -20.57 -10.37
C ASN A 182 12.27 -20.07 -10.48
N HIS A 183 12.47 -18.85 -10.97
CA HIS A 183 13.80 -18.22 -10.96
C HIS A 183 14.31 -17.97 -9.53
N ALA A 184 13.46 -17.47 -8.63
CA ALA A 184 13.81 -17.28 -7.22
C ALA A 184 14.16 -18.61 -6.54
N ILE A 185 13.35 -19.66 -6.76
CA ILE A 185 13.63 -21.02 -6.26
C ILE A 185 14.98 -21.53 -6.78
N SER A 186 15.27 -21.34 -8.07
CA SER A 186 16.54 -21.75 -8.67
C SER A 186 17.73 -21.05 -8.00
N LYS A 187 17.64 -19.73 -7.75
CA LYS A 187 18.69 -18.99 -7.03
C LYS A 187 18.91 -19.55 -5.62
N LEU A 188 17.83 -19.84 -4.89
CA LEU A 188 17.91 -20.42 -3.55
C LEU A 188 18.55 -21.82 -3.55
N LYS A 189 18.26 -22.65 -4.55
CA LYS A 189 18.86 -23.99 -4.68
C LYS A 189 20.34 -23.97 -5.07
N SER A 190 20.81 -22.89 -5.67
CA SER A 190 22.21 -22.69 -6.04
C SER A 190 23.06 -21.99 -4.98
N ALA A 191 22.45 -21.59 -3.86
CA ALA A 191 23.11 -20.89 -2.75
C ALA A 191 23.66 -21.87 -1.70
#